data_AF-E5A9C7-F1
#
_entry.id   AF-E5A9C7-F1
#
_cell.length_a   1.000
_cell.length_b   1.000
_cell.length_c   1.000
_cell.angle_alpha   90.00
_cell.angle_beta   90.00
_cell.angle_gamma   90.00
#
_symmetry.space_group_name_H-M   'P 1'
#
loop_
_entity.id
_entity.type
_entity.pdbx_description
1 polymer ?
#
loop_
_entity_poly.entity_id
_entity_poly.type
_entity_poly.pdbx_seq_one_letter_code
_entity_poly.pdbx_strand_id
1 'polypeptide(L)'
;MPGRPAGSRSTRPSTASTARKTSGGVTKSTRASGTRQSANAVEIPDEGPVTSLRTQIAQVFSDAQKTTATQRKLAVHLRKIQEACCFEPPDTGNKGGKKGREQIEEDFDEEDFNNEVGRCVLRLLNVKKSEPAGDRVIRFLGLFLKHASEKDQAIFSAGTEEEGFFETPSTRLVRHILLATHAFLTAKEKTVRYRATQTIAYIINNIATLDDDLYDILRVGFMKRLRDKDPPVRVQAVLGLGTLLNDDEDQQEEEDSDDDAAGGLLEKLMNIMSHDPSAEVRRAVLHNLPRLPSTLRSILKRARDMDATLRRQVYGKILPTIGDFRNLSVVEREKLIRWGLPRSGLKTVSRAATTVQKKKRSLVSFF
;
A
#
# COMPACT_ATOMS: atom_id res chain seq x y z
N MET A 1 73.56 3.45 -10.62
CA MET A 1 74.33 3.91 -9.45
C MET A 1 73.41 3.88 -8.23
N PRO A 2 73.74 3.06 -7.21
CA PRO A 2 72.83 2.62 -6.14
C PRO A 2 73.14 3.31 -4.79
N GLY A 3 72.29 3.07 -3.78
CA GLY A 3 72.60 3.46 -2.39
C GLY A 3 71.53 3.11 -1.34
N ARG A 4 71.41 1.82 -1.02
CA ARG A 4 71.04 1.31 0.33
C ARG A 4 72.38 0.84 0.98
N PRO A 5 72.54 0.53 2.30
CA PRO A 5 71.54 0.10 3.29
C PRO A 5 71.81 0.56 4.77
N ALA A 6 70.87 0.37 5.71
CA ALA A 6 70.85 -0.61 6.84
C ALA A 6 71.48 -0.21 8.20
N GLY A 7 70.85 -0.73 9.27
CA GLY A 7 71.38 -0.91 10.64
C GLY A 7 70.79 0.09 11.64
N SER A 8 70.35 -0.24 12.86
CA SER A 8 70.53 -1.46 13.65
C SER A 8 69.47 -1.53 14.77
N ARG A 9 69.25 -2.76 15.22
CA ARG A 9 68.38 -3.28 16.28
C ARG A 9 69.24 -3.51 17.54
N SER A 10 68.73 -3.33 18.76
CA SER A 10 69.15 -3.98 20.04
C SER A 10 68.59 -3.17 21.22
N THR A 11 67.62 -3.63 22.04
CA THR A 11 67.52 -4.70 23.07
C THR A 11 68.04 -4.36 24.49
N ARG A 12 67.07 -4.31 25.43
CA ARG A 12 67.07 -4.77 26.87
C ARG A 12 67.84 -3.93 27.94
N PRO A 13 67.66 -4.18 29.27
CA PRO A 13 66.42 -4.34 30.08
C PRO A 13 66.50 -3.73 31.53
N SER A 14 65.46 -4.00 32.37
CA SER A 14 65.44 -4.07 33.87
C SER A 14 65.54 -2.76 34.67
N THR A 15 64.84 -2.49 35.79
CA THR A 15 64.51 -3.26 37.01
C THR A 15 63.26 -2.67 37.73
N ALA A 16 62.25 -3.47 38.09
CA ALA A 16 61.87 -3.90 39.45
C ALA A 16 61.67 -2.82 40.55
N SER A 17 60.43 -2.72 41.07
CA SER A 17 60.14 -2.50 42.50
C SER A 17 58.71 -2.94 42.85
N THR A 18 58.50 -3.25 44.12
CA THR A 18 57.63 -4.29 44.67
C THR A 18 56.37 -3.78 45.38
N ALA A 19 55.30 -4.58 45.27
CA ALA A 19 54.29 -4.95 46.27
C ALA A 19 53.55 -3.89 47.14
N ARG A 20 52.21 -3.93 47.07
CA ARG A 20 51.37 -4.14 48.27
C ARG A 20 49.99 -4.73 47.93
N LYS A 21 49.66 -5.84 48.61
CA LYS A 21 48.35 -6.51 48.63
C LYS A 21 47.43 -5.81 49.63
N THR A 22 46.15 -5.67 49.29
CA THR A 22 45.04 -5.66 50.25
C THR A 22 43.84 -6.39 49.64
N SER A 23 43.41 -7.44 50.35
CA SER A 23 42.31 -8.34 50.06
C SER A 23 40.98 -7.80 50.61
N GLY A 24 39.92 -7.85 49.80
CA GLY A 24 38.53 -7.70 50.23
C GLY A 24 37.63 -8.47 49.26
N GLY A 25 36.99 -9.54 49.75
CA GLY A 25 36.32 -10.56 48.93
C GLY A 25 35.05 -10.07 48.23
N VAL A 26 34.86 -10.55 46.99
CA VAL A 26 33.60 -10.45 46.24
C VAL A 26 33.02 -11.85 46.09
N THR A 27 31.79 -12.01 46.57
CA THR A 27 30.97 -13.22 46.50
C THR A 27 30.62 -13.56 45.05
N LYS A 28 30.89 -14.80 44.65
CA LYS A 28 30.46 -15.41 43.39
C LYS A 28 28.94 -15.36 43.25
N SER A 29 28.45 -14.80 42.15
CA SER A 29 27.14 -15.14 41.58
C SER A 29 27.33 -15.70 40.18
N THR A 30 26.64 -16.79 39.92
CA THR A 30 26.75 -17.74 38.82
C THR A 30 26.39 -17.12 37.46
N ARG A 31 27.33 -17.23 36.51
CA ARG A 31 27.07 -17.02 35.07
C ARG A 31 26.14 -18.12 34.56
N ALA A 32 24.88 -17.79 34.28
CA ALA A 32 24.06 -18.54 33.34
C ALA A 32 24.34 -18.00 31.92
N SER A 33 24.76 -18.89 31.01
CA SER A 33 24.99 -18.55 29.60
C SER A 33 23.66 -18.35 28.89
N GLY A 34 23.18 -17.11 28.87
CA GLY A 34 22.08 -16.69 28.00
C GLY A 34 22.58 -16.51 26.57
N THR A 35 22.18 -17.43 25.69
CA THR A 35 22.34 -17.36 24.24
C THR A 35 21.82 -16.01 23.74
N ARG A 36 22.72 -15.14 23.27
CA ARG A 36 22.35 -13.87 22.65
C ARG A 36 21.62 -14.13 21.34
N GLN A 37 20.30 -14.24 21.38
CA GLN A 37 19.47 -14.03 20.21
C GLN A 37 19.30 -12.52 20.02
N SER A 38 19.90 -12.00 18.95
CA SER A 38 19.65 -10.63 18.48
C SER A 38 18.25 -10.55 17.89
N ALA A 39 17.26 -10.23 18.72
CA ALA A 39 15.96 -9.77 18.26
C ALA A 39 15.91 -8.26 18.49
N ASN A 40 15.55 -7.49 17.46
CA ASN A 40 15.00 -6.16 17.70
C ASN A 40 13.73 -6.39 18.53
N ALA A 41 13.81 -6.19 19.84
CA ALA A 41 12.65 -6.22 20.71
C ALA A 41 11.78 -5.02 20.33
N VAL A 42 10.85 -5.23 19.41
CA VAL A 42 9.67 -4.38 19.33
C VAL A 42 8.94 -4.65 20.64
N GLU A 43 8.98 -3.72 21.58
CA GLU A 43 8.10 -3.75 22.75
C GLU A 43 6.68 -3.69 22.20
N ILE A 44 6.00 -4.84 22.18
CA ILE A 44 4.58 -4.92 21.87
C ILE A 44 3.90 -4.34 23.12
N PRO A 45 3.10 -3.26 22.99
CA PRO A 45 2.35 -2.72 24.12
C PRO A 45 1.53 -3.81 24.81
N ASP A 46 1.28 -3.66 26.10
CA ASP A 46 0.37 -4.57 26.82
C ASP A 46 -1.03 -4.44 26.22
N GLU A 47 -1.40 -5.41 25.40
CA GLU A 47 -2.67 -5.44 24.65
C GLU A 47 -3.79 -6.14 25.46
N GLY A 48 -3.58 -6.36 26.77
CA GLY A 48 -4.51 -7.06 27.64
C GLY A 48 -4.43 -8.59 27.49
N PRO A 49 -5.30 -9.33 28.20
CA PRO A 49 -5.26 -10.79 28.25
C PRO A 49 -5.43 -11.41 26.86
N VAL A 50 -4.81 -12.58 26.65
CA VAL A 50 -4.99 -13.36 25.41
C VAL A 50 -6.34 -14.04 25.48
N THR A 51 -7.28 -13.57 24.67
CA THR A 51 -8.64 -14.12 24.57
C THR A 51 -8.71 -15.24 23.54
N SER A 52 -9.78 -16.03 23.59
CA SER A 52 -10.03 -17.08 22.60
C SER A 52 -10.24 -16.50 21.19
N LEU A 53 -10.95 -15.36 21.07
CA LEU A 53 -11.15 -14.62 19.82
C LEU A 53 -9.83 -14.14 19.22
N ARG A 54 -8.95 -13.54 20.04
CA ARG A 54 -7.61 -13.11 19.61
C ARG A 54 -6.83 -14.25 18.99
N THR A 55 -6.84 -15.41 19.63
CA THR A 55 -6.10 -16.59 19.18
C THR A 55 -6.60 -17.06 17.82
N GLN A 56 -7.92 -17.11 17.63
CA GLN A 56 -8.53 -17.51 16.37
C GLN A 56 -8.21 -16.53 15.23
N ILE A 57 -8.40 -15.23 15.45
CA ILE A 57 -8.11 -14.20 14.44
C ILE A 57 -6.62 -14.18 14.09
N ALA A 58 -5.73 -14.21 15.10
CA ALA A 58 -4.29 -14.24 14.87
C ALA A 58 -3.86 -15.48 14.08
N GLN A 59 -4.47 -16.64 14.32
CA GLN A 59 -4.20 -17.86 13.56
C GLN A 59 -4.60 -17.70 12.09
N VAL A 60 -5.77 -17.11 11.81
CA VAL A 60 -6.21 -16.83 10.43
C VAL A 60 -5.21 -15.93 9.69
N PHE A 61 -4.77 -14.83 10.31
CA PHE A 61 -3.77 -13.93 9.73
C PHE A 61 -2.41 -14.61 9.55
N SER A 62 -2.00 -15.45 10.51
CA SER A 62 -0.76 -16.23 10.46
C SER A 62 -0.75 -17.25 9.32
N ASP A 63 -1.90 -17.83 8.98
CA ASP A 63 -2.01 -18.73 7.83
C ASP A 63 -2.12 -17.96 6.51
N ALA A 64 -2.80 -16.80 6.51
CA ALA A 64 -2.94 -15.95 5.33
C ALA A 64 -1.60 -15.38 4.82
N GLN A 65 -0.62 -15.15 5.69
CA GLN A 65 0.72 -14.69 5.29
C GLN A 65 1.58 -15.78 4.63
N LYS A 66 1.27 -17.07 4.84
CA LYS A 66 2.08 -18.19 4.32
C LYS A 66 1.87 -18.41 2.82
N THR A 67 0.60 -18.41 2.38
CA THR A 67 0.24 -18.72 1.00
C THR A 67 -1.03 -17.99 0.56
N THR A 68 -1.13 -17.68 -0.73
CA THR A 68 -2.34 -17.10 -1.33
C THR A 68 -3.40 -18.15 -1.69
N ALA A 69 -3.03 -19.43 -1.75
CA ALA A 69 -3.90 -20.50 -2.23
C ALA A 69 -5.14 -20.72 -1.33
N THR A 70 -4.99 -20.53 -0.03
CA THR A 70 -6.04 -20.78 0.98
C THR A 70 -6.78 -19.51 1.41
N GLN A 71 -6.38 -18.32 0.92
CA GLN A 71 -6.91 -17.05 1.40
C GLN A 71 -8.42 -16.90 1.25
N ARG A 72 -9.03 -17.46 0.19
CA ARG A 72 -10.50 -17.47 0.03
C ARG A 72 -11.20 -18.27 1.13
N LYS A 73 -10.65 -19.44 1.49
CA LYS A 73 -11.20 -20.27 2.58
C LYS A 73 -11.04 -19.58 3.93
N LEU A 74 -9.89 -18.96 4.16
CA LEU A 74 -9.62 -18.17 5.36
C LEU A 74 -10.55 -16.95 5.46
N ALA A 75 -10.88 -16.30 4.35
CA ALA A 75 -11.80 -15.16 4.32
C ALA A 75 -13.21 -15.58 4.72
N VAL A 76 -13.69 -16.72 4.19
CA VAL A 76 -14.98 -17.31 4.61
C VAL A 76 -14.95 -17.69 6.09
N HIS A 77 -13.84 -18.23 6.60
CA HIS A 77 -13.72 -18.57 8.01
C HIS A 77 -13.74 -17.33 8.91
N LEU A 78 -12.99 -16.28 8.57
CA LEU A 78 -12.97 -15.02 9.31
C LEU A 78 -14.35 -14.35 9.30
N ARG A 79 -15.07 -14.45 8.17
CA ARG A 79 -16.44 -13.97 8.08
C ARG A 79 -17.41 -14.71 9.02
N LYS A 80 -17.27 -16.02 9.18
CA LYS A 80 -18.07 -16.76 10.18
C LYS A 80 -17.80 -16.33 11.62
N ILE A 81 -16.54 -15.98 11.92
CA ILE A 81 -16.17 -15.43 13.23
C ILE A 81 -16.85 -14.06 13.41
N GLN A 82 -16.78 -13.19 12.40
CA GLN A 82 -17.48 -11.90 12.40
C GLN A 82 -19.00 -12.09 12.61
N GLU A 83 -19.62 -13.02 11.89
CA GLU A 83 -21.06 -13.29 12.00
C GLU A 83 -21.45 -13.76 13.40
N ALA A 84 -20.63 -14.58 14.06
CA ALA A 84 -20.87 -15.02 15.42
C ALA A 84 -20.77 -13.88 16.46
N CYS A 85 -19.97 -12.85 16.19
CA CYS A 85 -19.84 -11.66 17.05
C CYS A 85 -20.92 -10.59 16.76
N CYS A 86 -21.41 -10.51 15.51
CA CYS A 86 -22.35 -9.46 15.09
C CYS A 86 -23.83 -9.89 15.09
N PHE A 87 -24.13 -11.18 14.95
CA PHE A 87 -25.50 -11.68 14.85
C PHE A 87 -25.79 -12.68 15.99
N GLU A 88 -26.89 -12.48 16.70
CA GLU A 88 -27.40 -13.50 17.61
C GLU A 88 -27.73 -14.78 16.82
N PRO A 89 -27.35 -15.98 17.30
CA PRO A 89 -27.82 -17.23 16.72
C PRO A 89 -29.36 -17.21 16.71
N PRO A 90 -30.01 -17.61 15.60
CA PRO A 90 -31.47 -17.67 15.56
C PRO A 90 -31.95 -18.53 16.72
N ASP A 91 -32.88 -17.99 17.49
CA ASP A 91 -33.48 -18.62 18.66
C ASP A 91 -34.15 -19.91 18.20
N THR A 92 -33.42 -21.03 18.20
CA THR A 92 -33.99 -22.32 17.87
C THR A 92 -34.97 -22.62 18.99
N GLY A 93 -36.26 -22.43 18.73
CA GLY A 93 -37.38 -22.64 19.64
C GLY A 93 -37.57 -24.07 20.15
N ASN A 94 -36.49 -24.87 20.23
CA ASN A 94 -36.48 -26.12 20.96
C ASN A 94 -36.36 -25.84 22.46
N LYS A 95 -37.54 -25.73 23.08
CA LYS A 95 -37.76 -26.03 24.50
C LYS A 95 -37.24 -27.44 24.81
N GLY A 96 -35.95 -27.56 25.13
CA GLY A 96 -35.37 -28.85 25.50
C GLY A 96 -33.86 -28.90 25.36
N GLY A 97 -33.14 -28.10 26.14
CA GLY A 97 -31.68 -28.11 26.03
C GLY A 97 -30.93 -27.20 26.97
N LYS A 98 -31.33 -27.15 28.25
CA LYS A 98 -30.60 -26.43 29.32
C LYS A 98 -29.25 -27.12 29.69
N LYS A 99 -28.56 -27.69 28.70
CA LYS A 99 -27.29 -28.44 28.83
C LYS A 99 -26.20 -27.98 27.85
N GLY A 100 -26.47 -26.99 26.98
CA GLY A 100 -25.47 -26.39 26.09
C GLY A 100 -24.94 -25.02 26.55
N ARG A 101 -25.56 -24.42 27.57
CA ARG A 101 -25.24 -23.06 28.06
C ARG A 101 -24.16 -23.05 29.16
N GLU A 102 -23.56 -24.21 29.44
CA GLU A 102 -22.47 -24.41 30.42
C GLU A 102 -21.08 -24.44 29.77
N GLN A 103 -20.94 -23.83 28.59
CA GLN A 103 -19.65 -23.34 28.09
C GLN A 103 -19.84 -21.86 27.76
N ILE A 104 -19.98 -21.03 28.78
CA ILE A 104 -19.58 -19.63 28.63
C ILE A 104 -18.07 -19.67 28.73
N GLU A 105 -17.36 -19.14 27.76
CA GLU A 105 -16.17 -18.37 28.08
C GLU A 105 -15.93 -17.40 26.92
N GLU A 106 -16.47 -16.20 27.12
CA GLU A 106 -16.37 -14.98 26.31
C GLU A 106 -17.50 -14.81 25.25
N ASP A 107 -18.53 -14.05 25.64
CA ASP A 107 -19.51 -13.47 24.71
C ASP A 107 -18.85 -12.23 24.12
N PHE A 108 -18.36 -12.34 22.88
CA PHE A 108 -17.66 -11.25 22.21
C PHE A 108 -18.62 -10.49 21.31
N ASP A 109 -18.52 -9.17 21.35
CA ASP A 109 -19.30 -8.31 20.49
C ASP A 109 -18.54 -7.93 19.21
N GLU A 110 -19.20 -7.09 18.40
CA GLU A 110 -18.61 -6.55 17.18
C GLU A 110 -17.36 -5.70 17.45
N GLU A 111 -17.32 -4.95 18.56
CA GLU A 111 -16.19 -4.09 18.88
C GLU A 111 -14.94 -4.91 19.19
N ASP A 112 -15.08 -6.00 19.93
CA ASP A 112 -14.01 -6.95 20.22
C ASP A 112 -13.41 -7.53 18.93
N PHE A 113 -14.27 -7.96 18.00
CA PHE A 113 -13.83 -8.44 16.69
C PHE A 113 -13.06 -7.36 15.91
N ASN A 114 -13.62 -6.15 15.85
CA ASN A 114 -13.01 -5.02 15.14
C ASN A 114 -11.63 -4.67 15.72
N ASN A 115 -11.52 -4.64 17.06
CA ASN A 115 -10.29 -4.35 17.76
C ASN A 115 -9.22 -5.42 17.50
N GLU A 116 -9.57 -6.71 17.51
CA GLU A 116 -8.61 -7.79 17.26
C GLU A 116 -8.14 -7.85 15.79
N VAL A 117 -9.03 -7.58 14.83
CA VAL A 117 -8.64 -7.39 13.42
C VAL A 117 -7.74 -6.17 13.28
N GLY A 118 -8.10 -5.05 13.93
CA GLY A 118 -7.31 -3.82 13.99
C GLY A 118 -5.89 -4.07 14.49
N ARG A 119 -5.72 -4.79 15.59
CA ARG A 119 -4.41 -5.20 16.13
C ARG A 119 -3.57 -5.94 15.10
N CYS A 120 -4.16 -6.90 14.37
CA CYS A 120 -3.46 -7.63 13.33
C CYS A 120 -3.02 -6.73 12.16
N VAL A 121 -3.85 -5.75 11.78
CA VAL A 121 -3.50 -4.76 10.75
C VAL A 121 -2.41 -3.80 11.23
N LEU A 122 -2.40 -3.40 12.50
CA LEU A 122 -1.35 -2.52 13.03
C LEU A 122 0.03 -3.21 13.04
N ARG A 123 0.08 -4.52 13.32
CA ARG A 123 1.33 -5.30 13.27
C ARG A 123 1.95 -5.36 11.86
N LEU A 124 1.11 -5.30 10.82
CA LEU A 124 1.56 -5.24 9.42
C LEU A 124 2.35 -3.95 9.12
N LEU A 125 2.12 -2.85 9.85
CA LEU A 125 2.74 -1.55 9.54
C LEU A 125 4.26 -1.56 9.66
N ASN A 126 4.81 -2.43 10.51
CA ASN A 126 6.26 -2.57 10.69
C ASN A 126 6.92 -3.54 9.69
N VAL A 127 6.16 -4.16 8.79
CA VAL A 127 6.68 -5.14 7.83
C VAL A 127 7.35 -4.43 6.65
N LYS A 128 8.61 -4.77 6.37
CA LYS A 128 9.38 -4.17 5.26
C LYS A 128 8.75 -4.49 3.91
N LYS A 129 8.89 -3.59 2.92
CA LYS A 129 8.43 -3.80 1.52
C LYS A 129 9.02 -5.06 0.88
N SER A 130 10.25 -5.45 1.25
CA SER A 130 10.91 -6.66 0.73
C SER A 130 10.26 -7.96 1.20
N GLU A 131 9.46 -7.90 2.27
CA GLU A 131 8.85 -9.06 2.88
C GLU A 131 7.49 -9.36 2.21
N PRO A 132 7.37 -10.47 1.46
CA PRO A 132 6.14 -10.79 0.71
C PRO A 132 4.97 -11.13 1.63
N ALA A 133 5.23 -11.54 2.88
CA ALA A 133 4.19 -11.80 3.88
C ALA A 133 3.26 -10.59 4.04
N GLY A 134 3.82 -9.37 4.08
CA GLY A 134 3.01 -8.15 4.22
C GLY A 134 2.05 -7.93 3.05
N ASP A 135 2.52 -8.14 1.81
CA ASP A 135 1.67 -7.99 0.62
C ASP A 135 0.58 -9.07 0.55
N ARG A 136 0.85 -10.28 1.05
CA ARG A 136 -0.15 -11.35 1.14
C ARG A 136 -1.23 -11.05 2.15
N VAL A 137 -0.87 -10.49 3.31
CA VAL A 137 -1.84 -10.08 4.35
C VAL A 137 -2.74 -8.95 3.85
N ILE A 138 -2.19 -7.93 3.18
CA ILE A 138 -2.99 -6.85 2.58
C ILE A 138 -3.97 -7.41 1.54
N ARG A 139 -3.50 -8.31 0.67
CA ARG A 139 -4.36 -8.97 -0.32
C ARG A 139 -5.47 -9.77 0.34
N PHE A 140 -5.15 -10.51 1.39
CA PHE A 140 -6.13 -11.26 2.18
C PHE A 140 -7.17 -10.32 2.81
N LEU A 141 -6.73 -9.20 3.38
CA LEU A 141 -7.61 -8.22 4.01
C LEU A 141 -8.62 -7.67 3.01
N GLY A 142 -8.20 -7.19 1.84
CA GLY A 142 -9.15 -6.69 0.85
C GLY A 142 -10.07 -7.78 0.29
N LEU A 143 -9.58 -9.03 0.16
CA LEU A 143 -10.43 -10.16 -0.23
C LEU A 143 -11.51 -10.46 0.82
N PHE A 144 -11.15 -10.45 2.10
CA PHE A 144 -12.07 -10.66 3.20
C PHE A 144 -13.10 -9.53 3.28
N LEU A 145 -12.68 -8.26 3.27
CA LEU A 145 -13.57 -7.11 3.36
C LEU A 145 -14.56 -7.09 2.19
N LYS A 146 -14.10 -7.35 0.96
CA LYS A 146 -14.97 -7.47 -0.20
C LYS A 146 -16.01 -8.58 -0.02
N HIS A 147 -15.58 -9.76 0.42
CA HIS A 147 -16.49 -10.88 0.66
C HIS A 147 -17.51 -10.58 1.76
N ALA A 148 -17.08 -9.91 2.84
CA ALA A 148 -17.93 -9.53 3.95
C ALA A 148 -18.98 -8.50 3.52
N SER A 149 -18.59 -7.48 2.75
CA SER A 149 -19.52 -6.49 2.18
C SER A 149 -20.55 -7.11 1.22
N GLU A 150 -20.14 -8.02 0.33
CA GLU A 150 -21.06 -8.75 -0.56
C GLU A 150 -22.07 -9.60 0.23
N LYS A 151 -21.64 -10.17 1.35
CA LYS A 151 -22.49 -10.96 2.24
C LYS A 151 -23.47 -10.09 3.03
N ASP A 152 -23.01 -8.97 3.57
CA ASP A 152 -23.87 -8.00 4.22
C ASP A 152 -24.92 -7.47 3.24
N GLN A 153 -24.52 -7.08 2.02
CA GLN A 153 -25.47 -6.69 0.99
C GLN A 153 -26.52 -7.78 0.74
N ALA A 154 -26.14 -9.05 0.60
CA ALA A 154 -27.11 -10.12 0.39
C ALA A 154 -28.09 -10.33 1.57
N ILE A 155 -27.71 -9.97 2.80
CA ILE A 155 -28.57 -10.07 3.99
C ILE A 155 -29.50 -8.85 4.07
N PHE A 156 -28.95 -7.64 3.88
CA PHE A 156 -29.68 -6.39 4.09
C PHE A 156 -30.47 -5.92 2.85
N SER A 157 -30.03 -6.26 1.63
CA SER A 157 -30.75 -5.91 0.38
C SER A 157 -32.01 -6.76 0.15
N ALA A 158 -32.24 -7.80 0.96
CA ALA A 158 -33.43 -8.65 0.86
C ALA A 158 -34.70 -7.99 1.44
N GLY A 159 -34.60 -6.80 2.06
CA GLY A 159 -35.71 -6.18 2.80
C GLY A 159 -35.98 -4.70 2.55
N THR A 160 -35.27 -4.01 1.64
CA THR A 160 -35.44 -2.55 1.47
C THR A 160 -35.17 -2.13 0.02
N GLU A 161 -36.11 -1.41 -0.59
CA GLU A 161 -36.02 -0.89 -1.98
C GLU A 161 -35.29 0.47 -2.07
N GLU A 162 -34.66 0.95 -0.99
CA GLU A 162 -33.93 2.22 -1.00
C GLU A 162 -32.45 2.00 -1.39
N GLU A 163 -32.04 2.59 -2.51
CA GLU A 163 -30.64 2.67 -2.95
C GLU A 163 -29.88 3.69 -2.07
N GLY A 164 -29.57 3.32 -0.82
CA GLY A 164 -28.83 4.16 0.13
C GLY A 164 -27.58 3.48 0.69
N PHE A 165 -26.64 4.26 1.24
CA PHE A 165 -25.54 3.72 2.03
C PHE A 165 -26.09 3.14 3.34
N PHE A 166 -26.13 1.81 3.45
CA PHE A 166 -26.53 1.13 4.68
C PHE A 166 -25.32 0.84 5.55
N GLU A 167 -25.41 1.22 6.83
CA GLU A 167 -24.40 0.86 7.81
C GLU A 167 -24.51 -0.63 8.17
N THR A 168 -23.44 -1.38 7.92
CA THR A 168 -23.35 -2.82 8.12
C THR A 168 -22.14 -3.13 9.00
N PRO A 169 -22.07 -4.32 9.62
CA PRO A 169 -20.88 -4.71 10.37
C PRO A 169 -19.60 -4.61 9.54
N SER A 170 -19.65 -4.89 8.23
CA SER A 170 -18.48 -4.74 7.35
C SER A 170 -18.13 -3.27 7.09
N THR A 171 -19.09 -2.36 6.89
CA THR A 171 -18.75 -0.94 6.68
C THR A 171 -18.15 -0.32 7.95
N ARG A 172 -18.65 -0.68 9.13
CA ARG A 172 -18.07 -0.28 10.42
C ARG A 172 -16.66 -0.81 10.61
N LEU A 173 -16.41 -2.07 10.28
CA LEU A 173 -15.06 -2.64 10.30
C LEU A 173 -14.11 -1.94 9.32
N VAL A 174 -14.56 -1.66 8.09
CA VAL A 174 -13.78 -0.90 7.10
C VAL A 174 -13.41 0.48 7.66
N ARG A 175 -14.38 1.21 8.21
CA ARG A 175 -14.16 2.51 8.86
C ARG A 175 -13.14 2.41 9.97
N HIS A 176 -13.29 1.43 10.88
CA HIS A 176 -12.36 1.20 11.98
C HIS A 176 -10.92 1.00 11.48
N ILE A 177 -10.73 0.12 10.48
CA ILE A 177 -9.40 -0.17 9.92
C ILE A 177 -8.80 1.06 9.22
N LEU A 178 -9.59 1.77 8.41
CA LEU A 178 -9.13 2.93 7.66
C LEU A 178 -8.69 4.06 8.60
N LEU A 179 -9.48 4.39 9.62
CA LEU A 179 -9.15 5.41 10.62
C LEU A 179 -7.94 5.02 11.46
N ALA A 180 -7.89 3.77 11.94
CA ALA A 180 -6.75 3.27 12.70
C ALA A 180 -5.45 3.33 11.89
N THR A 181 -5.51 2.98 10.60
CA THR A 181 -4.34 3.01 9.70
C THR A 181 -3.97 4.44 9.30
N HIS A 182 -4.97 5.32 9.12
CA HIS A 182 -4.78 6.71 8.71
C HIS A 182 -3.87 7.48 9.69
N ALA A 183 -4.01 7.21 10.99
CA ALA A 183 -3.16 7.81 12.03
C ALA A 183 -1.64 7.61 11.78
N PHE A 184 -1.26 6.59 11.02
CA PHE A 184 0.14 6.24 10.74
C PHE A 184 0.67 6.77 9.40
N LEU A 185 -0.14 7.51 8.61
CA LEU A 185 0.32 8.14 7.38
C LEU A 185 1.43 9.17 7.60
N THR A 186 1.49 9.80 8.77
CA THR A 186 2.48 10.81 9.14
C THR A 186 3.59 10.26 10.04
N ALA A 187 3.66 8.94 10.23
CA ALA A 187 4.65 8.32 11.09
C ALA A 187 6.11 8.67 10.70
N LYS A 188 6.99 8.75 11.70
CA LYS A 188 8.42 9.05 11.47
C LYS A 188 9.09 7.97 10.61
N GLU A 189 8.74 6.71 10.85
CA GLU A 189 9.31 5.56 10.16
C GLU A 189 8.76 5.39 8.75
N LYS A 190 9.66 5.26 7.77
CA LYS A 190 9.28 5.14 6.34
C LYS A 190 8.52 3.85 6.03
N THR A 191 8.84 2.76 6.72
CA THR A 191 8.18 1.46 6.54
C THR A 191 6.72 1.54 6.99
N VAL A 192 6.48 2.20 8.13
CA VAL A 192 5.14 2.44 8.67
C VAL A 192 4.31 3.29 7.71
N ARG A 193 4.85 4.43 7.24
CA ARG A 193 4.14 5.27 6.25
C ARG A 193 3.81 4.48 4.98
N TYR A 194 4.78 3.73 4.44
CA TYR A 194 4.58 2.92 3.25
C TYR A 194 3.46 1.89 3.43
N ARG A 195 3.50 1.11 4.52
CA ARG A 195 2.49 0.08 4.77
C ARG A 195 1.12 0.69 5.07
N ALA A 196 1.06 1.80 5.82
CA ALA A 196 -0.19 2.51 6.06
C ALA A 196 -0.83 3.00 4.75
N THR A 197 -0.05 3.68 3.90
CA THR A 197 -0.54 4.16 2.59
C THR A 197 -0.94 3.00 1.67
N GLN A 198 -0.17 1.90 1.67
CA GLN A 198 -0.47 0.71 0.88
C GLN A 198 -1.77 0.02 1.32
N THR A 199 -1.96 -0.15 2.63
CA THR A 199 -3.15 -0.79 3.19
C THR A 199 -4.40 0.01 2.85
N ILE A 200 -4.38 1.33 3.09
CA ILE A 200 -5.53 2.20 2.77
C ILE A 200 -5.82 2.17 1.27
N ALA A 201 -4.80 2.38 0.41
CA ALA A 201 -4.97 2.38 -1.04
C ALA A 201 -5.52 1.05 -1.57
N TYR A 202 -5.12 -0.07 -0.97
CA TYR A 202 -5.62 -1.38 -1.35
C TYR A 202 -7.06 -1.61 -0.89
N ILE A 203 -7.42 -1.22 0.33
CA ILE A 203 -8.79 -1.38 0.85
C ILE A 203 -9.77 -0.58 -0.01
N ILE A 204 -9.53 0.71 -0.25
CA ILE A 204 -10.45 1.56 -1.02
C ILE A 204 -10.65 1.05 -2.45
N ASN A 205 -9.65 0.40 -3.04
CA ASN A 205 -9.75 -0.18 -4.38
C ASN A 205 -10.65 -1.44 -4.43
N ASN A 206 -10.86 -2.11 -3.29
CA ASN A 206 -11.58 -3.39 -3.23
C ASN A 206 -12.98 -3.29 -2.60
N ILE A 207 -13.32 -2.16 -1.97
CA ILE A 207 -14.66 -1.90 -1.43
C ILE A 207 -15.54 -1.24 -2.49
N ALA A 208 -16.86 -1.39 -2.37
CA ALA A 208 -17.82 -0.86 -3.34
C ALA A 208 -18.26 0.58 -3.05
N THR A 209 -18.38 0.93 -1.76
CA THR A 209 -18.83 2.25 -1.31
C THR A 209 -17.91 2.75 -0.20
N LEU A 210 -17.69 4.06 -0.19
CA LEU A 210 -16.93 4.77 0.84
C LEU A 210 -17.83 5.90 1.35
N ASP A 211 -17.81 6.11 2.66
CA ASP A 211 -18.49 7.23 3.32
C ASP A 211 -17.80 8.56 2.97
N ASP A 212 -18.57 9.63 2.76
CA ASP A 212 -18.07 10.93 2.29
C ASP A 212 -17.05 11.53 3.27
N ASP A 213 -17.31 11.44 4.59
CA ASP A 213 -16.35 11.87 5.62
C ASP A 213 -15.01 11.13 5.50
N LEU A 214 -15.05 9.82 5.22
CA LEU A 214 -13.83 9.03 5.01
C LEU A 214 -13.15 9.41 3.70
N TYR A 215 -13.93 9.67 2.65
CA TYR A 215 -13.41 10.10 1.36
C TYR A 215 -12.52 11.35 1.51
N ASP A 216 -13.01 12.39 2.19
CA ASP A 216 -12.28 13.64 2.40
C ASP A 216 -11.02 13.46 3.25
N ILE A 217 -11.15 12.74 4.38
CA ILE A 217 -10.01 12.45 5.26
C ILE A 217 -8.90 11.71 4.48
N LEU A 218 -9.27 10.68 3.71
CA LEU A 218 -8.31 9.89 2.94
C LEU A 218 -7.72 10.68 1.78
N ARG A 219 -8.52 11.48 1.07
CA ARG A 219 -8.07 12.39 0.02
C ARG A 219 -6.99 13.32 0.54
N VAL A 220 -7.26 14.06 1.61
CA VAL A 220 -6.29 14.98 2.25
C VAL A 220 -5.04 14.20 2.71
N GLY A 221 -5.23 13.02 3.31
CA GLY A 221 -4.16 12.13 3.74
C GLY A 221 -3.20 11.75 2.61
N PHE A 222 -3.74 11.27 1.48
CA PHE A 222 -2.93 10.89 0.32
C PHE A 222 -2.28 12.11 -0.37
N MET A 223 -2.97 13.24 -0.44
CA MET A 223 -2.42 14.47 -1.02
C MET A 223 -1.16 14.93 -0.30
N LYS A 224 -1.15 14.84 1.04
CA LYS A 224 0.07 15.09 1.83
C LYS A 224 1.18 14.08 1.53
N ARG A 225 0.84 12.83 1.18
CA ARG A 225 1.81 11.77 0.83
C ARG A 225 2.35 11.87 -0.60
N LEU A 226 1.73 12.63 -1.51
CA LEU A 226 2.31 12.89 -2.85
C LEU A 226 3.67 13.59 -2.79
N ARG A 227 3.99 14.29 -1.69
CA ARG A 227 5.29 14.95 -1.46
C ARG A 227 6.17 14.20 -0.46
N ASP A 228 5.91 12.92 -0.19
CA ASP A 228 6.73 12.12 0.73
C ASP A 228 8.18 12.01 0.22
N LYS A 229 9.13 11.95 1.15
CA LYS A 229 10.56 11.80 0.84
C LYS A 229 10.82 10.48 0.12
N ASP A 230 10.14 9.41 0.52
CA ASP A 230 10.35 8.06 0.02
C ASP A 230 9.48 7.79 -1.24
N PRO A 231 10.07 7.50 -2.41
CA PRO A 231 9.30 7.22 -3.63
C PRO A 231 8.27 6.09 -3.52
N PRO A 232 8.53 4.97 -2.80
CA PRO A 232 7.53 3.93 -2.62
C PRO A 232 6.25 4.41 -1.92
N VAL A 233 6.35 5.36 -0.99
CA VAL A 233 5.17 5.95 -0.31
C VAL A 233 4.38 6.78 -1.31
N ARG A 234 5.07 7.62 -2.11
CA ARG A 234 4.44 8.42 -3.16
C ARG A 234 3.72 7.55 -4.21
N VAL A 235 4.29 6.39 -4.57
CA VAL A 235 3.63 5.43 -5.48
C VAL A 235 2.30 4.95 -4.88
N GLN A 236 2.27 4.55 -3.60
CA GLN A 236 1.02 4.10 -2.97
C GLN A 236 -0.02 5.22 -2.86
N ALA A 237 0.42 6.46 -2.60
CA ALA A 237 -0.47 7.61 -2.58
C ALA A 237 -1.11 7.87 -3.94
N VAL A 238 -0.34 7.74 -5.02
CA VAL A 238 -0.87 7.83 -6.39
C VAL A 238 -1.87 6.71 -6.70
N LEU A 239 -1.62 5.49 -6.22
CA LEU A 239 -2.57 4.38 -6.39
C LEU A 239 -3.89 4.66 -5.65
N GLY A 240 -3.82 5.17 -4.42
CA GLY A 240 -5.00 5.53 -3.64
C GLY A 240 -5.81 6.66 -4.28
N LEU A 241 -5.16 7.78 -4.61
CA LEU A 241 -5.81 8.91 -5.29
C LEU A 241 -6.32 8.55 -6.68
N GLY A 242 -5.68 7.61 -7.36
CA GLY A 242 -6.14 7.10 -8.64
C GLY A 242 -7.48 6.37 -8.54
N THR A 243 -7.80 5.75 -7.40
CA THR A 243 -9.13 5.19 -7.13
C THR A 243 -10.14 6.31 -6.91
N LEU A 244 -9.85 7.23 -5.97
CA LEU A 244 -10.74 8.35 -5.62
C LEU A 244 -11.06 9.24 -6.82
N LEU A 245 -10.09 9.48 -7.71
CA LEU A 245 -10.28 10.24 -8.95
C LEU A 245 -11.38 9.70 -9.88
N ASN A 246 -11.65 8.40 -9.87
CA ASN A 246 -12.68 7.83 -10.74
C ASN A 246 -14.08 8.01 -10.15
N ASP A 247 -14.17 8.21 -8.83
CA ASP A 247 -15.42 8.46 -8.12
C ASP A 247 -15.76 9.97 -8.14
N ASP A 248 -14.73 10.81 -8.32
CA ASP A 248 -14.76 12.29 -8.35
C ASP A 248 -15.32 12.93 -9.65
N GLU A 249 -15.88 12.16 -10.60
CA GLU A 249 -16.42 12.75 -11.85
C GLU A 249 -17.57 13.74 -11.58
N ASP A 250 -18.20 13.69 -10.40
CA ASP A 250 -19.35 14.52 -10.00
C ASP A 250 -19.03 15.64 -8.97
N GLN A 251 -17.80 15.74 -8.44
CA GLN A 251 -17.46 16.65 -7.31
C GLN A 251 -16.34 17.68 -7.62
N GLN A 252 -16.34 18.26 -8.83
CA GLN A 252 -15.33 19.27 -9.24
C GLN A 252 -15.58 20.70 -8.72
N GLU A 253 -16.60 20.90 -7.91
CA GLU A 253 -16.93 22.17 -7.28
C GLU A 253 -16.95 21.87 -5.77
N GLU A 254 -15.83 21.94 -5.07
CA GLU A 254 -15.55 23.06 -4.19
C GLU A 254 -14.18 22.79 -3.54
N GLU A 255 -13.29 23.78 -3.55
CA GLU A 255 -12.46 24.06 -2.36
C GLU A 255 -11.82 25.44 -2.53
N ASP A 256 -12.54 26.44 -2.02
CA ASP A 256 -12.00 27.69 -1.49
C ASP A 256 -11.14 27.38 -0.25
N SER A 257 -9.91 26.93 -0.48
CA SER A 257 -8.90 26.78 0.56
C SER A 257 -7.68 27.62 0.19
N ASP A 258 -7.39 28.61 1.04
CA ASP A 258 -6.34 29.65 0.97
C ASP A 258 -4.88 29.12 0.91
N ASP A 259 -4.63 27.89 0.45
CA ASP A 259 -3.28 27.37 0.18
C ASP A 259 -2.99 27.43 -1.33
N ASP A 260 -1.87 28.07 -1.70
CA ASP A 260 -1.37 28.47 -3.03
C ASP A 260 -1.19 27.31 -4.08
N ALA A 261 -2.18 26.45 -4.23
CA ALA A 261 -2.21 25.33 -5.16
C ALA A 261 -3.62 25.14 -5.74
N ALA A 262 -4.12 26.20 -6.37
CA ALA A 262 -5.39 26.34 -7.10
C ALA A 262 -5.49 25.42 -8.34
N GLY A 263 -5.35 24.11 -8.13
CA GLY A 263 -5.52 23.10 -9.16
C GLY A 263 -6.19 21.86 -8.59
N GLY A 264 -7.21 21.35 -9.30
CA GLY A 264 -7.92 20.13 -8.93
C GLY A 264 -6.98 18.92 -8.81
N LEU A 265 -7.45 17.84 -8.18
CA LEU A 265 -6.67 16.61 -7.94
C LEU A 265 -5.97 16.11 -9.22
N LEU A 266 -6.68 16.19 -10.36
CA LEU A 266 -6.16 15.83 -11.67
C LEU A 266 -4.93 16.65 -12.07
N GLU A 267 -4.96 17.97 -11.89
CA GLU A 267 -3.85 18.86 -12.22
C GLU A 267 -2.64 18.57 -11.34
N LYS A 268 -2.86 18.35 -10.04
CA LYS A 268 -1.80 17.99 -9.10
C LYS A 268 -1.13 16.67 -9.51
N LEU A 269 -1.89 15.66 -9.94
CA LEU A 269 -1.32 14.41 -10.47
C LEU A 269 -0.58 14.62 -11.81
N MET A 270 -1.10 15.46 -12.72
CA MET A 270 -0.39 15.83 -13.95
C MET A 270 0.95 16.53 -13.68
N ASN A 271 1.01 17.34 -12.62
CA ASN A 271 2.24 17.97 -12.14
C ASN A 271 3.24 16.91 -11.63
N ILE A 272 2.80 15.97 -10.77
CA ILE A 272 3.64 14.86 -10.29
C ILE A 272 4.16 13.99 -11.45
N MET A 273 3.31 13.65 -12.42
CA MET A 273 3.73 12.92 -13.63
C MET A 273 4.85 13.65 -14.38
N SER A 274 4.85 14.98 -14.35
CA SER A 274 5.81 15.79 -15.10
C SER A 274 7.13 16.01 -14.38
N HIS A 275 7.08 16.20 -13.06
CA HIS A 275 8.20 16.73 -12.27
C HIS A 275 8.75 15.76 -11.21
N ASP A 276 8.07 14.64 -10.88
CA ASP A 276 8.60 13.74 -9.85
C ASP A 276 9.97 13.16 -10.26
N PRO A 277 10.98 13.18 -9.39
CA PRO A 277 12.31 12.66 -9.71
C PRO A 277 12.31 11.14 -9.95
N SER A 278 11.43 10.40 -9.27
CA SER A 278 11.33 8.95 -9.39
C SER A 278 10.54 8.53 -10.62
N ALA A 279 11.19 7.74 -11.48
CA ALA A 279 10.53 7.12 -12.62
C ALA A 279 9.36 6.20 -12.20
N GLU A 280 9.45 5.56 -11.04
CA GLU A 280 8.39 4.66 -10.56
C GLU A 280 7.09 5.42 -10.28
N VAL A 281 7.21 6.61 -9.68
CA VAL A 281 6.07 7.47 -9.37
C VAL A 281 5.46 8.01 -10.67
N ARG A 282 6.28 8.52 -11.60
CA ARG A 282 5.79 8.99 -12.91
C ARG A 282 5.05 7.88 -13.68
N ARG A 283 5.54 6.65 -13.63
CA ARG A 283 4.85 5.48 -14.22
C ARG A 283 3.53 5.16 -13.51
N ALA A 284 3.50 5.22 -12.18
CA ALA A 284 2.28 4.98 -11.41
C ALA A 284 1.20 6.01 -11.78
N VAL A 285 1.55 7.29 -11.91
CA VAL A 285 0.57 8.31 -12.31
C VAL A 285 0.08 8.08 -13.74
N LEU A 286 1.00 7.80 -14.68
CA LEU A 286 0.64 7.52 -16.07
C LEU A 286 -0.36 6.37 -16.21
N HIS A 287 -0.27 5.37 -15.33
CA HIS A 287 -1.16 4.21 -15.36
C HIS A 287 -2.58 4.52 -14.86
N ASN A 288 -2.69 5.38 -13.85
CA ASN A 288 -3.96 5.63 -13.15
C ASN A 288 -4.65 6.93 -13.58
N LEU A 289 -4.04 7.73 -14.47
CA LEU A 289 -4.71 8.92 -15.00
C LEU A 289 -5.82 8.54 -15.98
N PRO A 290 -7.01 9.17 -15.86
CA PRO A 290 -8.08 9.01 -16.85
C PRO A 290 -7.62 9.58 -18.20
N ARG A 291 -8.07 8.93 -19.27
CA ARG A 291 -7.69 9.24 -20.65
C ARG A 291 -8.65 10.26 -21.24
N LEU A 292 -8.50 11.50 -20.79
CA LEU A 292 -9.32 12.62 -21.22
C LEU A 292 -8.58 13.46 -22.28
N PRO A 293 -9.28 14.20 -23.14
CA PRO A 293 -8.64 15.14 -24.08
C PRO A 293 -7.72 16.15 -23.38
N SER A 294 -8.08 16.58 -22.16
CA SER A 294 -7.31 17.50 -21.31
C SER A 294 -5.98 16.89 -20.83
N THR A 295 -5.95 15.60 -20.48
CA THR A 295 -4.76 14.90 -19.97
C THR A 295 -3.88 14.36 -21.10
N LEU A 296 -4.48 14.09 -22.27
CA LEU A 296 -3.84 13.40 -23.39
C LEU A 296 -2.53 14.06 -23.85
N ARG A 297 -2.50 15.39 -24.00
CA ARG A 297 -1.28 16.11 -24.43
C ARG A 297 -0.14 15.95 -23.43
N SER A 298 -0.46 16.03 -22.13
CA SER A 298 0.53 15.87 -21.06
C SER A 298 1.04 14.44 -20.95
N ILE A 299 0.15 13.46 -21.18
CA ILE A 299 0.50 12.04 -21.31
C ILE A 299 1.44 11.81 -22.50
N LEU A 300 1.13 12.37 -23.67
CA LEU A 300 1.96 12.19 -24.88
C LEU A 300 3.34 12.83 -24.77
N LYS A 301 3.47 13.94 -24.03
CA LYS A 301 4.77 14.53 -23.69
C LYS A 301 5.68 13.56 -22.92
N ARG A 302 5.14 12.50 -22.32
CA ARG A 302 5.94 11.45 -21.66
C ARG A 302 6.63 10.49 -22.64
N ALA A 303 6.35 10.57 -23.94
CA ALA A 303 7.09 9.82 -24.97
C ALA A 303 8.60 10.14 -25.00
N ARG A 304 9.03 11.28 -24.43
CA ARG A 304 10.43 11.69 -24.27
C ARG A 304 10.97 11.56 -22.83
N ASP A 305 10.27 10.87 -21.94
CA ASP A 305 10.72 10.69 -20.55
C ASP A 305 12.11 10.02 -20.49
N MET A 306 12.88 10.26 -19.44
CA MET A 306 14.18 9.62 -19.24
C MET A 306 14.05 8.09 -19.04
N ASP A 307 12.95 7.65 -18.44
CA ASP A 307 12.68 6.24 -18.19
C ASP A 307 12.21 5.51 -19.47
N ALA A 308 12.94 4.46 -19.86
CA ALA A 308 12.64 3.70 -21.07
C ALA A 308 11.32 2.91 -20.97
N THR A 309 10.95 2.45 -19.78
CA THR A 309 9.71 1.70 -19.55
C THR A 309 8.50 2.60 -19.76
N LEU A 310 8.54 3.81 -19.21
CA LEU A 310 7.51 4.82 -19.40
C LEU A 310 7.34 5.20 -20.88
N ARG A 311 8.45 5.49 -21.60
CA ARG A 311 8.40 5.72 -23.06
C ARG A 311 7.73 4.56 -23.79
N ARG A 312 8.09 3.32 -23.46
CA ARG A 312 7.51 2.10 -24.07
C ARG A 312 6.01 2.00 -23.80
N GLN A 313 5.53 2.35 -22.61
CA GLN A 313 4.10 2.36 -22.30
C GLN A 313 3.35 3.39 -23.16
N VAL A 314 3.92 4.58 -23.34
CA VAL A 314 3.30 5.61 -24.21
C VAL A 314 3.16 5.10 -25.65
N TYR A 315 4.24 4.63 -26.27
CA TYR A 315 4.17 4.14 -27.66
C TYR A 315 3.40 2.83 -27.82
N GLY A 316 3.49 1.92 -26.85
CA GLY A 316 2.95 0.57 -26.95
C GLY A 316 1.50 0.42 -26.48
N LYS A 317 1.06 1.23 -25.51
CA LYS A 317 -0.27 1.12 -24.90
C LYS A 317 -1.15 2.35 -25.06
N ILE A 318 -0.58 3.55 -25.11
CA ILE A 318 -1.37 4.79 -25.13
C ILE A 318 -1.56 5.31 -26.56
N LEU A 319 -0.48 5.40 -27.32
CA LEU A 319 -0.54 5.90 -28.68
C LEU A 319 -1.51 5.10 -29.59
N PRO A 320 -1.62 3.75 -29.47
CA PRO A 320 -2.60 2.99 -30.23
C PRO A 320 -4.06 3.29 -29.85
N THR A 321 -4.34 3.69 -28.60
CA THR A 321 -5.73 3.93 -28.15
C THR A 321 -6.30 5.24 -28.69
N ILE A 322 -5.48 6.15 -29.21
CA ILE A 322 -5.93 7.40 -29.84
C ILE A 322 -6.66 7.13 -31.16
N GLY A 323 -6.37 5.99 -31.81
CA GLY A 323 -6.98 5.62 -33.08
C GLY A 323 -6.52 6.54 -34.22
N ASP A 324 -7.29 7.60 -34.49
CA ASP A 324 -7.03 8.54 -35.57
C ASP A 324 -6.02 9.61 -35.16
N PHE A 325 -4.86 9.58 -35.82
CA PHE A 325 -3.78 10.53 -35.59
C PHE A 325 -4.11 11.95 -36.08
N ARG A 326 -5.20 12.15 -36.83
CA ARG A 326 -5.69 13.47 -37.23
C ARG A 326 -6.11 14.33 -36.02
N ASN A 327 -6.45 13.70 -34.90
CA ASN A 327 -6.76 14.37 -33.63
C ASN A 327 -5.53 15.04 -32.98
N LEU A 328 -4.33 14.74 -33.47
CA LEU A 328 -3.09 15.39 -33.07
C LEU A 328 -2.69 16.44 -34.12
N SER A 329 -2.10 17.55 -33.69
CA SER A 329 -1.52 18.50 -34.63
C SER A 329 -0.35 17.89 -35.42
N VAL A 330 -0.06 18.43 -36.60
CA VAL A 330 1.08 18.01 -37.43
C VAL A 330 2.38 18.06 -36.61
N VAL A 331 2.56 19.13 -35.83
CA VAL A 331 3.74 19.36 -34.97
C VAL A 331 3.86 18.29 -33.88
N GLU A 332 2.76 17.90 -33.24
CA GLU A 332 2.76 16.84 -32.22
C GLU A 332 3.12 15.48 -32.81
N ARG A 333 2.58 15.15 -33.99
CA ARG A 333 2.92 13.91 -34.71
C ARG A 333 4.41 13.86 -35.05
N GLU A 334 4.97 14.96 -35.54
CA GLU A 334 6.40 15.03 -35.85
C GLU A 334 7.28 14.91 -34.61
N LYS A 335 6.90 15.56 -33.50
CA LYS A 335 7.58 15.42 -32.22
C LYS A 335 7.57 13.96 -31.74
N LEU A 336 6.42 13.28 -31.78
CA LEU A 336 6.29 11.88 -31.38
C LEU A 336 7.13 10.94 -32.24
N ILE A 337 7.18 11.15 -33.56
CA ILE A 337 8.03 10.36 -34.47
C ILE A 337 9.50 10.62 -34.16
N ARG A 338 9.91 11.88 -34.01
CA ARG A 338 11.29 12.29 -33.71
C ARG A 338 11.78 11.75 -32.37
N TRP A 339 10.93 11.73 -31.35
CA TRP A 339 11.26 11.16 -30.04
C TRP A 339 11.39 9.62 -30.11
N GLY A 340 10.67 8.96 -31.02
CA GLY A 340 10.66 7.50 -31.17
C GLY A 340 11.78 6.94 -32.06
N LEU A 341 12.23 7.69 -33.07
CA LEU A 341 13.26 7.31 -34.06
C LEU A 341 14.37 8.38 -34.02
N PRO A 342 15.33 8.39 -33.07
CA PRO A 342 16.55 7.56 -33.12
C PRO A 342 17.27 7.37 -31.76
N ARG A 343 16.61 7.67 -30.62
CA ARG A 343 17.27 7.85 -29.29
C ARG A 343 17.04 6.70 -28.32
N SER A 344 16.22 5.72 -28.69
CA SER A 344 15.98 4.54 -27.86
C SER A 344 16.68 3.36 -28.52
N GLY A 345 17.69 2.77 -27.88
CA GLY A 345 18.26 1.48 -28.28
C GLY A 345 17.27 0.30 -28.17
N LEU A 346 15.97 0.59 -28.16
CA LEU A 346 14.87 -0.34 -27.96
C LEU A 346 14.12 -0.55 -29.29
N LYS A 347 14.39 -1.69 -29.93
CA LYS A 347 13.76 -2.13 -31.19
C LYS A 347 12.22 -2.00 -31.19
N THR A 348 11.57 -2.12 -30.03
CA THR A 348 10.10 -2.02 -29.86
C THR A 348 9.56 -0.61 -30.07
N VAL A 349 10.25 0.42 -29.57
CA VAL A 349 9.86 1.82 -29.74
C VAL A 349 10.08 2.25 -31.19
N SER A 350 11.20 1.81 -31.78
CA SER A 350 11.46 1.98 -33.21
C SER A 350 10.37 1.34 -34.05
N ARG A 351 9.97 0.07 -33.80
CA ARG A 351 8.87 -0.59 -34.54
C ARG A 351 7.54 0.15 -34.39
N ALA A 352 7.16 0.58 -33.19
CA ALA A 352 5.93 1.34 -32.98
C ALA A 352 5.95 2.69 -33.71
N ALA A 353 7.06 3.42 -33.65
CA ALA A 353 7.24 4.66 -34.40
C ALA A 353 7.24 4.44 -35.92
N THR A 354 7.84 3.35 -36.41
CA THR A 354 7.77 2.94 -37.82
C THR A 354 6.35 2.56 -38.24
N THR A 355 5.55 1.92 -37.37
CA THR A 355 4.11 1.66 -37.63
C THR A 355 3.33 2.96 -37.78
N VAL A 356 3.57 3.94 -36.90
CA VAL A 356 2.98 5.29 -37.02
C VAL A 356 3.41 5.96 -38.33
N GLN A 357 4.68 5.83 -38.71
CA GLN A 357 5.22 6.38 -39.96
C GLN A 357 4.64 5.69 -41.22
N LYS A 358 4.41 4.37 -41.18
CA LYS A 358 3.72 3.63 -42.26
C LYS A 358 2.26 4.08 -42.41
N LYS A 359 1.54 4.29 -41.31
CA LYS A 359 0.18 4.88 -41.35
C LYS A 359 0.19 6.31 -41.92
N LYS A 360 1.18 7.14 -41.57
CA LYS A 360 1.36 8.48 -42.19
C LYS A 360 1.52 8.39 -43.71
N ARG A 361 2.33 7.44 -44.21
CA ARG A 361 2.53 7.25 -45.67
C ARG A 361 1.27 6.75 -46.40
N SER A 362 0.48 5.87 -45.77
CA SER A 362 -0.79 5.39 -46.33
C SER A 362 -1.88 6.47 -46.41
N LEU A 363 -1.80 7.52 -45.59
CA LEU A 363 -2.73 8.67 -45.62
C LEU A 363 -2.29 9.76 -46.59
N VAL A 364 -1.00 9.86 -46.88
CA VAL A 364 -0.46 10.79 -47.90
C VAL A 364 -0.63 10.22 -49.31
N SER A 365 -0.83 8.91 -49.47
CA SER A 365 -1.13 8.28 -50.76
C SER A 365 -2.61 8.34 -51.18
N PHE A 366 -3.43 9.14 -50.49
CA PHE A 366 -4.86 9.34 -50.77
C PHE A 366 -5.23 10.83 -51.00
N PHE A 367 -4.23 11.69 -51.17
CA PHE A 367 -4.39 13.07 -51.64
C PHE A 367 -3.58 13.30 -52.90
#